data_AF-A0A4V2MP00-F1
#
_entry.id   AF-A0A4V2MP00-F1
#
_cell.length_a   1.000
_cell.length_b   1.000
_cell.length_c   1.000
_cell.angle_alpha   90.00
_cell.angle_beta   90.00
_cell.angle_gamma   90.00
#
_symmetry.space_group_name_H-M   'P 1'
#
loop_
_entity.id
_entity.type
_entity.pdbx_description
1 polymer ?
#
loop_
_entity_poly.entity_id
_entity_poly.type
_entity_poly.pdbx_seq_one_letter_code
_entity_poly.pdbx_strand_id
1 'polypeptide(L)'
;MDLVSLLILVLVAGGLILLFLRENRRRGVRTVRAYLFIRAIGNGADVEKARAASDVDGKSLRKRDIHDTMLYLQAHYRGRQAALIKAAEKAGWRG
;
A
#
# COMPACT_ATOMS: atom_id res chain seq x y z
N MET A 1 -30.00 -26.04 -5.36
CA MET A 1 -29.25 -25.55 -4.18
C MET A 1 -30.28 -25.11 -3.16
N ASP A 2 -30.28 -25.70 -1.98
CA ASP A 2 -31.23 -25.38 -0.92
C ASP A 2 -30.90 -24.03 -0.26
N LEU A 3 -31.84 -23.50 0.52
CA LEU A 3 -31.72 -22.19 1.18
C LEU A 3 -30.49 -22.11 2.11
N VAL A 4 -30.15 -23.20 2.80
CA VAL A 4 -29.00 -23.24 3.71
C VAL A 4 -27.72 -23.15 2.91
N SER A 5 -27.61 -23.92 1.82
CA SER A 5 -26.48 -23.86 0.90
C SER A 5 -26.29 -22.47 0.26
N LEU A 6 -27.39 -21.78 -0.10
CA LEU A 6 -27.34 -20.41 -0.61
C LEU A 6 -26.81 -19.42 0.44
N LEU A 7 -27.27 -19.56 1.68
CA LEU A 7 -26.90 -18.66 2.77
C LEU A 7 -25.42 -18.82 3.15
N ILE A 8 -24.92 -20.06 3.18
CA ILE A 8 -23.49 -20.35 3.37
C ILE A 8 -22.66 -19.74 2.24
N LEU A 9 -23.09 -19.89 0.99
CA LEU A 9 -22.38 -19.33 -0.16
C LEU A 9 -22.23 -17.80 -0.07
N VAL A 10 -23.31 -17.10 0.29
CA VAL A 10 -23.29 -15.64 0.45
C VAL A 10 -22.35 -15.22 1.59
N LEU A 11 -22.37 -15.92 2.72
CA LEU A 11 -21.50 -15.62 3.85
C LEU A 11 -20.02 -15.85 3.51
N VAL A 12 -19.70 -16.95 2.84
CA VAL A 12 -18.33 -17.26 2.41
C VAL A 12 -17.85 -16.22 1.39
N ALA A 13 -18.64 -15.91 0.37
CA ALA A 13 -18.30 -14.92 -0.63
C ALA A 13 -18.10 -13.52 0.00
N GLY A 14 -19.01 -13.10 0.87
CA GLY A 14 -18.90 -11.83 1.59
C GLY A 14 -17.66 -11.78 2.49
N GLY A 15 -17.36 -12.87 3.20
CA GLY A 15 -16.16 -13.00 4.02
C GLY A 15 -14.88 -12.87 3.20
N LEU A 16 -14.80 -13.57 2.05
CA LEU A 16 -13.65 -13.49 1.14
C LEU A 16 -13.46 -12.09 0.56
N ILE A 17 -14.54 -11.41 0.16
CA ILE A 17 -14.49 -10.02 -0.33
C ILE A 17 -13.97 -9.09 0.76
N LEU A 18 -14.45 -9.22 2.00
CA LEU A 18 -13.98 -8.40 3.12
C LEU A 18 -12.49 -8.61 3.40
N LEU A 19 -12.02 -9.85 3.38
CA LEU A 19 -10.60 -10.18 3.55
C LEU A 19 -9.77 -9.59 2.41
N PHE A 20 -10.24 -9.73 1.17
CA PHE A 20 -9.59 -9.16 0.00
C PHE A 20 -9.47 -7.63 0.06
N LEU A 21 -10.54 -6.94 0.45
CA LEU A 21 -10.53 -5.48 0.61
C LEU A 21 -9.61 -5.03 1.74
N ARG A 22 -9.61 -5.74 2.88
CA ARG A 22 -8.71 -5.46 4.01
C ARG A 22 -7.24 -5.60 3.60
N GLU A 23 -6.91 -6.66 2.88
CA GLU A 23 -5.55 -6.92 2.43
C GLU A 23 -5.08 -5.89 1.40
N ASN A 24 -5.91 -5.54 0.41
CA ASN A 24 -5.59 -4.49 -0.55
C ASN A 24 -5.40 -3.14 0.10
N ARG A 25 -6.21 -2.80 1.11
CA ARG A 25 -6.02 -1.57 1.88
C ARG A 25 -4.68 -1.55 2.59
N ARG A 26 -4.28 -2.65 3.24
CA ARG A 26 -2.97 -2.76 3.91
C ARG A 26 -1.82 -2.59 2.92
N ARG A 27 -1.89 -3.25 1.76
CA ARG A 27 -0.90 -3.12 0.69
C ARG A 27 -0.83 -1.70 0.13
N GLY A 28 -1.97 -1.06 -0.09
CA GLY A 28 -2.05 0.33 -0.55
C GLY A 28 -1.33 1.28 0.41
N VAL A 29 -1.62 1.18 1.72
CA VAL A 29 -0.94 1.98 2.75
C VAL A 29 0.57 1.74 2.72
N ARG A 30 0.98 0.47 2.72
CA ARG A 30 2.40 0.08 2.69
C ARG A 30 3.12 0.65 1.46
N THR A 31 2.44 0.66 0.32
CA THR A 31 2.95 1.21 -0.94
C THR A 31 3.14 2.73 -0.88
N VAL A 32 2.16 3.46 -0.33
CA VAL A 32 2.27 4.92 -0.17
C VAL A 32 3.40 5.28 0.80
N ARG A 33 3.56 4.55 1.91
CA ARG A 33 4.69 4.74 2.83
C ARG A 33 6.03 4.50 2.13
N ALA A 34 6.15 3.42 1.36
CA ALA A 34 7.35 3.13 0.57
C ALA A 34 7.66 4.26 -0.44
N TYR A 35 6.64 4.82 -1.08
CA TYR A 35 6.79 5.98 -1.95
C TYR A 35 7.30 7.21 -1.20
N LEU A 36 6.68 7.56 -0.06
CA LEU A 36 7.09 8.71 0.75
C LEU A 36 8.55 8.56 1.22
N PHE A 37 8.95 7.35 1.60
CA PHE A 37 10.33 7.04 1.95
C PHE A 37 11.29 7.29 0.78
N ILE A 38 11.03 6.67 -0.38
CA ILE A 38 11.87 6.82 -1.58
C ILE A 38 11.93 8.28 -2.05
N ARG A 39 10.81 8.99 -1.99
CA ARG A 39 10.75 10.41 -2.32
C ARG A 39 11.61 11.26 -1.37
N ALA A 40 11.57 10.98 -0.08
CA ALA A 40 12.40 11.70 0.90
C ALA A 40 13.89 11.42 0.67
N ILE A 41 14.28 10.17 0.43
CA ILE A 41 15.66 9.80 0.04
C ILE A 41 16.08 10.54 -1.24
N GLY A 42 15.22 10.58 -2.26
CA GLY A 42 15.48 11.29 -3.51
C GLY A 42 15.63 12.81 -3.36
N ASN A 43 15.03 13.39 -2.31
CA ASN A 43 15.19 14.80 -1.94
C ASN A 43 16.44 15.06 -1.06
N GLY A 44 17.28 14.05 -0.83
CA GLY A 44 18.51 14.17 -0.03
C GLY A 44 18.32 13.97 1.47
N ALA A 45 17.16 13.47 1.92
CA ALA A 45 17.02 13.08 3.32
C ALA A 45 17.88 11.85 3.62
N ASP A 46 18.44 11.80 4.83
CA ASP A 46 19.01 10.57 5.37
C ASP A 46 17.92 9.52 5.65
N VAL A 47 18.34 8.28 5.92
CA VAL A 47 17.44 7.14 6.14
C VAL A 47 16.50 7.38 7.33
N GLU A 48 16.95 8.03 8.40
CA GLU A 48 16.13 8.26 9.59
C GLU A 48 15.04 9.29 9.34
N LYS A 49 15.38 10.42 8.71
CA LYS A 49 14.42 11.44 8.31
C LYS A 49 13.43 10.91 7.27
N ALA A 50 13.91 10.11 6.32
CA ALA A 50 13.04 9.47 5.34
C ALA A 50 12.07 8.48 5.99
N ARG A 51 12.52 7.72 7.00
CA ARG A 51 11.63 6.85 7.79
C ARG A 51 10.56 7.64 8.51
N ALA A 52 10.95 8.70 9.22
CA ALA A 52 10.01 9.59 9.92
C ALA A 52 8.98 10.20 8.96
N ALA A 53 9.40 10.64 7.77
CA ALA A 53 8.51 11.18 6.74
C ALA A 53 7.53 10.12 6.18
N SER A 54 7.92 8.84 6.19
CA SER A 54 7.10 7.73 5.71
C SER A 54 6.17 7.13 6.77
N ASP A 55 6.33 7.48 8.05
CA ASP A 55 5.56 6.90 9.15
C ASP A 55 4.21 7.60 9.34
N VAL A 56 3.37 7.48 8.32
CA VAL A 56 2.03 8.07 8.28
C VAL A 56 0.96 7.03 8.59
N ASP A 57 -0.03 7.37 9.41
CA ASP A 57 -1.19 6.49 9.65
C ASP A 57 -1.95 6.25 8.33
N GLY A 58 -2.24 4.97 8.03
CA GLY A 58 -3.01 4.58 6.86
C GLY A 58 -4.43 5.17 6.82
N LYS A 59 -4.97 5.61 7.96
CA LYS A 59 -6.25 6.34 8.01
C LYS A 59 -6.12 7.83 7.69
N SER A 60 -4.93 8.42 7.84
CA SER A 60 -4.67 9.85 7.62
C SER A 60 -3.96 10.15 6.29
N LEU A 61 -3.81 9.14 5.43
CA LEU A 61 -3.26 9.33 4.09
C LEU A 61 -4.04 10.36 3.29
N ARG A 62 -3.34 11.37 2.79
CA ARG A 62 -3.94 12.40 1.96
C ARG A 62 -4.19 11.82 0.57
N LYS A 63 -5.31 12.22 -0.05
CA LYS A 63 -5.65 11.81 -1.43
C LYS A 63 -4.53 12.13 -2.41
N ARG A 64 -3.83 13.25 -2.20
CA ARG A 64 -2.69 13.67 -3.01
C ARG A 64 -1.53 12.67 -2.94
N ASP A 65 -1.16 12.19 -1.76
CA ASP A 65 -0.06 11.24 -1.60
C ASP A 65 -0.37 9.90 -2.30
N ILE A 66 -1.63 9.46 -2.24
CA ILE A 66 -2.10 8.26 -2.95
C ILE A 66 -1.99 8.48 -4.47
N HIS A 67 -2.49 9.61 -4.97
CA HIS A 67 -2.44 9.94 -6.39
C HIS A 67 -1.00 10.02 -6.91
N ASP A 68 -0.13 10.75 -6.20
CA ASP A 68 1.28 10.91 -6.56
C ASP A 68 2.01 9.56 -6.52
N THR A 69 1.70 8.72 -5.54
CA THR A 69 2.20 7.33 -5.47
C THR A 69 1.82 6.54 -6.72
N MET A 70 0.57 6.64 -7.18
CA MET A 70 0.09 5.92 -8.36
C MET A 70 0.76 6.41 -9.65
N LEU A 71 0.93 7.72 -9.81
CA LEU A 71 1.68 8.29 -10.94
C LEU A 71 3.13 7.81 -10.94
N TYR A 72 3.79 7.86 -9.78
CA TYR A 72 5.16 7.41 -9.63
C TYR A 72 5.31 5.90 -9.91
N LEU A 73 4.40 5.08 -9.40
CA LEU A 73 4.36 3.65 -9.70
C LEU A 73 4.22 3.37 -11.19
N GLN A 74 3.33 4.08 -11.87
CA GLN A 74 3.11 3.90 -13.29
C GLN A 74 4.37 4.26 -14.08
N ALA A 75 4.98 5.40 -13.78
CA ALA A 75 6.16 5.90 -14.48
C ALA A 75 7.42 5.04 -14.23
N HIS A 76 7.66 4.62 -12.98
CA HIS A 76 8.94 4.00 -12.60
C HIS A 76 8.89 2.47 -12.45
N TYR A 77 7.70 1.91 -12.19
CA TYR A 77 7.54 0.49 -11.89
C TYR A 77 6.47 -0.22 -12.74
N ARG A 78 5.88 0.47 -13.73
CA ARG A 78 4.77 -0.03 -14.57
C ARG A 78 3.55 -0.46 -13.72
N GLY A 79 3.26 0.30 -12.67
CA GLY A 79 2.16 0.04 -11.74
C GLY A 79 2.45 -1.04 -10.69
N ARG A 80 3.63 -1.67 -10.69
CA ARG A 80 3.94 -2.79 -9.80
C ARG A 80 4.35 -2.34 -8.39
N GLN A 81 3.39 -2.40 -7.46
CA GLN A 81 3.58 -2.03 -6.04
C GLN A 81 4.74 -2.78 -5.36
N ALA A 82 4.85 -4.09 -5.58
CA ALA A 82 5.89 -4.91 -4.97
C ALA A 82 7.32 -4.49 -5.37
N ALA A 83 7.49 -3.96 -6.59
CA ALA A 83 8.79 -3.49 -7.05
C ALA A 83 9.22 -2.20 -6.34
N LEU A 84 8.28 -1.28 -6.09
CA LEU A 84 8.52 -0.08 -5.29
C LEU A 84 8.85 -0.44 -3.84
N ILE A 85 8.06 -1.31 -3.21
CA ILE A 85 8.30 -1.75 -1.83
C ILE A 85 9.70 -2.37 -1.71
N LYS A 86 10.07 -3.27 -2.62
CA LYS A 86 11.40 -3.88 -2.61
C LYS A 86 12.52 -2.86 -2.82
N ALA A 87 12.30 -1.82 -3.62
CA ALA A 87 13.26 -0.73 -3.79
C ALA A 87 13.42 0.08 -2.50
N ALA A 88 12.32 0.41 -1.82
CA ALA A 88 12.35 1.07 -0.52
C ALA A 88 13.07 0.23 0.53
N GLU A 89 12.78 -1.07 0.62
CA GLU A 89 13.43 -2.01 1.55
C GLU A 89 14.95 -2.07 1.32
N LYS A 90 15.38 -2.12 0.05
CA LYS A 90 16.82 -2.06 -0.31
C LYS A 90 17.48 -0.74 0.10
N ALA A 91 16.73 0.37 0.06
CA ALA A 91 17.19 1.68 0.48
C ALA A 91 17.11 1.88 2.01
N GLY A 92 16.76 0.85 2.79
CA GLY A 92 16.76 0.88 4.25
C GLY A 92 15.39 1.13 4.88
N TRP A 93 14.30 1.14 4.11
CA TRP A 93 12.95 1.19 4.66
C TRP A 93 12.58 -0.13 5.35
N ARG A 94 11.92 -0.04 6.50
CA ARG A 94 11.30 -1.18 7.19
C ARG A 94 9.92 -0.71 7.61
N GLY A 95 8.88 -1.19 6.94
CA GLY A 95 7.50 -0.75 7.16
C GLY A 95 6.48 -1.85 7.04
#